data_AF-A0A0A8KYV8-F1
#
_entry.id   AF-A0A0A8KYV8-F1
#
_cell.length_a   1.000
_cell.length_b   1.000
_cell.length_c   1.000
_cell.angle_alpha   90.00
_cell.angle_beta   90.00
_cell.angle_gamma   90.00
#
_symmetry.space_group_name_H-M   'P 1'
#
loop_
_entity.id
_entity.type
_entity.pdbx_description
1 polymer ?
#
loop_
_entity_poly.entity_id
_entity_poly.type
_entity_poly.pdbx_seq_one_letter_code
_entity_poly.pdbx_strand_id
1 'polypeptide(L)'
;MNTDTHDVPMTLEKELILRLYVGHKTVIRDVQLWREVAENEGPIAVKNCLAEVVGIIDAEKLPFWVDKGRKHHCFTTSETSFNYFKAKLMRQRHRNRGMVCKVTGSQGSGKDQVEYFLFYRRLRTDLNAVFEIESTVIHLSTKRELDGKLLPLAAGNRESPPMDDALAPSTATRSIEYILEKNKQQRILRSNSLNQQVLLNDQRRQFVSLLSQCILSGLRLRGVPQTQYEKLYKMTYKASEFAFRNELKQTNPIGFESIQDCVETLLRLFTKT
;
A
#
# COMPACT_ATOMS: atom_id res chain seq x y z
N MET A 1 -27.82 40.03 -14.69
CA MET A 1 -28.56 38.93 -14.05
C MET A 1 -27.57 38.18 -13.18
N ASN A 2 -27.45 38.58 -11.92
CA ASN A 2 -26.64 37.88 -10.93
C ASN A 2 -27.44 36.68 -10.45
N THR A 3 -26.95 35.47 -10.68
CA THR A 3 -27.43 34.28 -9.98
C THR A 3 -26.70 34.24 -8.65
N ASP A 4 -27.34 34.78 -7.62
CA ASP A 4 -26.97 34.57 -6.23
C ASP A 4 -27.01 33.07 -5.94
N THR A 5 -25.85 32.43 -6.00
CA THR A 5 -25.65 31.09 -5.43
C THR A 5 -25.76 31.25 -3.93
N HIS A 6 -26.94 30.96 -3.40
CA HIS A 6 -27.13 30.74 -1.97
C HIS A 6 -26.10 29.71 -1.50
N ASP A 7 -25.10 30.17 -0.74
CA ASP A 7 -24.22 29.32 0.05
C ASP A 7 -25.09 28.63 1.09
N VAL A 8 -25.56 27.42 0.76
CA VAL A 8 -26.21 26.54 1.73
C VAL A 8 -25.14 26.18 2.75
N PRO A 9 -25.35 26.42 4.06
CA PRO A 9 -24.42 26.01 5.08
C PRO A 9 -24.19 24.50 4.97
N MET A 10 -22.97 24.11 4.64
CA MET A 10 -22.56 22.70 4.59
C MET A 10 -21.98 22.31 5.93
N THR A 11 -22.51 21.25 6.52
CA THR A 11 -21.98 20.67 7.76
C THR A 11 -21.16 19.43 7.42
N LEU A 12 -20.10 19.19 8.20
CA LEU A 12 -19.31 17.98 8.09
C LEU A 12 -19.91 16.90 8.98
N GLU A 13 -20.37 15.81 8.37
CA GLU A 13 -20.86 14.65 9.10
C GLU A 13 -19.94 13.44 8.90
N LYS A 14 -19.73 12.70 9.98
CA LYS A 14 -18.91 11.49 9.97
C LYS A 14 -19.67 10.35 9.29
N GLU A 15 -19.13 9.83 8.19
CA GLU A 15 -19.77 8.75 7.43
C GLU A 15 -19.11 7.40 7.68
N LEU A 16 -17.77 7.34 7.66
CA LEU A 16 -17.03 6.07 7.73
C LEU A 16 -15.88 6.12 8.73
N ILE A 17 -15.58 4.96 9.31
CA ILE A 17 -14.34 4.70 10.05
C ILE A 17 -13.67 3.49 9.41
N LEU A 18 -12.48 3.69 8.87
CA LEU A 18 -11.74 2.65 8.18
C LEU A 18 -10.64 2.05 9.07
N ARG A 19 -10.47 0.74 8.93
CA ARG A 19 -9.28 0.00 9.37
C ARG A 19 -8.50 -0.41 8.14
N LEU A 20 -7.36 0.23 7.93
CA LEU A 20 -6.55 0.15 6.73
C LEU A 20 -5.41 -0.85 6.91
N TYR A 21 -5.46 -1.95 6.16
CA TYR A 21 -4.38 -2.92 6.03
C TYR A 21 -3.34 -2.38 5.05
N VAL A 22 -2.11 -2.18 5.54
CA VAL A 22 -1.00 -1.58 4.77
C VAL A 22 0.06 -2.60 4.35
N GLY A 23 -0.20 -3.90 4.56
CA GLY A 23 0.73 -5.01 4.37
C GLY A 23 1.39 -5.47 5.67
N HIS A 24 2.06 -6.63 5.63
CA HIS A 24 2.84 -7.22 6.75
C HIS A 24 2.10 -7.27 8.09
N LYS A 25 0.80 -7.63 8.07
CA LYS A 25 -0.08 -7.68 9.26
C LYS A 25 -0.20 -6.34 10.02
N THR A 26 0.23 -5.22 9.42
CA THR A 26 0.10 -3.89 10.00
C THR A 26 -1.25 -3.29 9.63
N VAL A 27 -1.96 -2.76 10.63
CA VAL A 27 -3.29 -2.16 10.46
C VAL A 27 -3.27 -0.75 11.03
N ILE A 28 -3.47 0.23 10.16
CA ILE A 28 -3.73 1.62 10.54
C ILE A 28 -5.21 1.73 10.90
N ARG A 29 -5.52 2.25 12.09
CA ARG A 29 -6.88 2.29 12.64
C ARG A 29 -7.38 3.72 12.69
N ASP A 30 -8.69 3.89 12.88
CA ASP A 30 -9.28 5.22 13.11
C ASP A 30 -9.01 6.22 11.96
N VAL A 31 -9.18 5.76 10.72
CA VAL A 31 -9.20 6.67 9.56
C VAL A 31 -10.65 7.08 9.34
N GLN A 32 -11.00 8.28 9.76
CA GLN A 32 -12.37 8.78 9.73
C GLN A 32 -12.63 9.56 8.45
N LEU A 33 -13.69 9.19 7.72
CA LEU A 33 -14.12 9.90 6.53
C LEU A 33 -15.38 10.70 6.85
N TRP A 34 -15.29 12.00 6.60
CA TRP A 34 -16.35 12.95 6.85
C TRP A 34 -16.82 13.52 5.52
N ARG A 35 -18.13 13.62 5.34
CA ARG A 35 -18.74 14.14 4.12
C ARG A 35 -19.32 15.52 4.41
N GLU A 36 -19.26 16.40 3.42
CA GLU A 36 -20.06 17.62 3.42
C GLU A 36 -21.49 17.28 3.06
N VAL A 37 -22.39 17.59 3.97
CA VAL A 37 -23.81 17.24 3.91
C VAL A 37 -24.60 18.55 3.98
N ALA A 38 -25.61 18.68 3.12
CA ALA A 38 -26.54 19.79 3.20
C ALA A 38 -27.50 19.55 4.38
N GLU A 39 -27.93 20.60 5.09
CA GLU A 39 -28.76 20.52 6.31
C GLU A 39 -30.05 19.66 6.20
N ASN A 40 -30.48 19.31 4.98
CA ASN A 40 -31.67 18.50 4.71
C ASN A 40 -31.40 17.00 4.49
N GLU A 41 -30.14 16.57 4.41
CA GLU A 41 -29.80 15.14 4.40
C GLU A 41 -29.85 14.65 5.87
N GLY A 42 -30.74 13.72 6.17
CA GLY A 42 -30.91 13.17 7.53
C GLY A 42 -29.65 12.48 8.08
N PRO A 43 -29.65 12.11 9.37
CA PRO A 43 -28.44 11.67 10.06
C PRO A 43 -27.80 10.46 9.38
N ILE A 44 -26.52 10.60 9.04
CA ILE A 44 -25.74 9.52 8.42
C ILE A 44 -25.27 8.54 9.49
N ALA A 45 -25.67 7.27 9.34
CA ALA A 45 -25.16 6.20 10.20
C ALA A 45 -23.67 5.93 9.93
N VAL A 46 -22.83 6.13 10.95
CA VAL A 46 -21.39 5.88 10.86
C VAL A 46 -21.12 4.40 10.61
N LYS A 47 -20.46 4.06 9.49
CA LYS A 47 -20.12 2.66 9.16
C LYS A 47 -18.65 2.37 9.45
N ASN A 48 -18.40 1.18 9.99
CA ASN A 48 -17.05 0.65 10.16
C ASN A 48 -16.70 -0.26 8.98
N CYS A 49 -15.65 0.06 8.24
CA CYS A 49 -15.24 -0.73 7.08
C CYS A 49 -13.77 -1.16 7.17
N LEU A 50 -13.45 -2.26 6.49
CA LEU A 50 -12.08 -2.71 6.29
C LEU A 50 -11.60 -2.20 4.93
N ALA A 51 -10.37 -1.70 4.91
CA ALA A 51 -9.75 -1.21 3.69
C ALA A 51 -8.37 -1.83 3.53
N GLU A 52 -7.97 -2.15 2.31
CA GLU A 52 -6.65 -2.68 1.98
C GLU A 52 -5.94 -1.72 1.02
N VAL A 53 -4.69 -1.36 1.32
CA VAL A 53 -3.90 -0.52 0.41
C VAL A 53 -3.50 -1.34 -0.82
N VAL A 54 -4.03 -0.95 -1.98
CA VAL A 54 -3.73 -1.59 -3.26
C VAL A 54 -2.42 -1.05 -3.83
N GLY A 55 -2.19 0.25 -3.70
CA GLY A 55 -0.99 0.86 -4.25
C GLY A 55 -0.96 2.37 -4.16
N ILE A 56 0.13 2.93 -4.69
CA ILE A 56 0.38 4.36 -4.76
C ILE A 56 0.40 4.75 -6.23
N ILE A 57 -0.37 5.77 -6.57
CA ILE A 57 -0.48 6.32 -7.93
C ILE A 57 -0.14 7.80 -7.94
N ASP A 58 -0.05 8.35 -9.15
CA ASP A 58 -0.01 9.79 -9.39
C ASP A 58 -1.43 10.24 -9.75
N ALA A 59 -2.03 11.08 -8.91
CA ALA A 59 -3.42 11.52 -9.02
C ALA A 59 -3.68 12.37 -10.27
N GLU A 60 -2.66 13.05 -10.81
CA GLU A 60 -2.77 13.79 -12.07
C GLU A 60 -2.72 12.87 -13.30
N LYS A 61 -2.15 11.67 -13.15
CA LYS A 61 -2.08 10.67 -14.24
C LYS A 61 -3.29 9.75 -14.26
N LEU A 62 -4.29 10.01 -13.43
CA LEU A 62 -5.55 9.30 -13.52
C LEU A 62 -6.22 9.61 -14.86
N PRO A 63 -6.64 8.58 -15.61
CA PRO A 63 -7.37 8.81 -16.84
C PRO A 63 -8.61 9.67 -16.60
N PHE A 64 -8.89 10.59 -17.53
CA PHE A 64 -10.03 11.50 -17.43
C PHE A 64 -11.39 10.78 -17.37
N TRP A 65 -11.46 9.55 -17.89
CA TRP A 65 -12.66 8.72 -17.84
C TRP A 65 -12.92 8.09 -16.47
N VAL A 66 -11.97 8.18 -15.52
CA VAL A 66 -12.17 7.67 -14.17
C VAL A 66 -13.19 8.55 -13.46
N ASP A 67 -14.36 7.97 -13.21
CA ASP A 67 -15.41 8.65 -12.48
C ASP A 67 -15.04 8.81 -11.01
N LYS A 68 -14.99 10.08 -10.58
CA LYS A 68 -14.70 10.48 -9.21
C LYS A 68 -16.05 10.77 -8.56
N GLY A 69 -16.46 9.84 -7.71
CA GLY A 69 -17.69 9.96 -6.95
C GLY A 69 -17.55 10.93 -5.79
N ARG A 70 -18.14 10.55 -4.66
CA ARG A 70 -18.21 11.39 -3.46
C ARG A 70 -16.81 11.71 -2.91
N LYS A 71 -16.68 12.94 -2.39
CA LYS A 71 -15.48 13.41 -1.70
C LYS A 71 -15.67 13.32 -0.19
N HIS A 72 -14.58 13.04 0.50
CA HIS A 72 -14.53 12.94 1.95
C HIS A 72 -13.31 13.66 2.50
N HIS A 73 -13.51 14.36 3.61
CA HIS A 73 -12.45 14.90 4.44
C HIS A 73 -11.94 13.82 5.38
N CYS A 74 -10.62 13.69 5.49
CA CYS A 74 -10.01 12.67 6.31
C CYS A 74 -9.56 13.24 7.65
N PHE A 75 -10.10 12.68 8.73
CA PHE A 75 -9.71 12.98 10.09
C PHE A 75 -9.23 11.72 10.81
N THR A 76 -8.44 11.91 11.86
CA THR A 76 -8.02 10.82 12.73
C THR A 76 -7.72 11.39 14.11
N THR A 77 -8.01 10.62 15.15
CA THR A 77 -7.57 10.88 16.52
C THR A 77 -6.32 10.07 16.85
N SER A 78 -5.92 9.13 15.99
CA SER A 78 -4.71 8.32 16.17
C SER A 78 -3.46 9.02 15.61
N GLU A 79 -2.48 9.24 16.49
CA GLU A 79 -1.16 9.75 16.10
C GLU A 79 -0.47 8.83 15.07
N THR A 80 -0.64 7.52 15.19
CA THR A 80 -0.07 6.55 14.25
C THR A 80 -0.60 6.72 12.83
N SER A 81 -1.91 6.93 12.70
CA SER A 81 -2.57 7.17 11.41
C SER A 81 -2.14 8.51 10.84
N PHE A 82 -2.11 9.55 11.67
CA PHE A 82 -1.60 10.86 11.27
C PHE A 82 -0.17 10.79 10.72
N ASN A 83 0.74 10.18 11.45
CA ASN A 83 2.14 10.03 11.05
C ASN A 83 2.29 9.16 9.80
N TYR A 84 1.50 8.09 9.66
CA TYR A 84 1.49 7.24 8.46
C TYR A 84 1.12 8.06 7.21
N PHE A 85 -0.01 8.76 7.25
CA PHE A 85 -0.50 9.56 6.14
C PHE A 85 0.42 10.74 5.83
N LYS A 86 0.94 11.42 6.85
CA LYS A 86 1.96 12.48 6.71
C LYS A 86 3.22 11.96 6.00
N ALA A 87 3.72 10.80 6.42
CA ALA A 87 4.91 10.20 5.82
C ALA A 87 4.70 9.74 4.37
N LYS A 88 3.49 9.31 4.01
CA LYS A 88 3.19 8.74 2.68
C LYS A 88 2.72 9.78 1.67
N LEU A 89 1.82 10.69 2.05
CA LEU A 89 1.15 11.64 1.15
C LEU A 89 1.67 13.08 1.26
N MET A 90 2.24 13.50 2.40
CA MET A 90 2.61 14.92 2.61
C MET A 90 4.05 15.26 2.25
N ARG A 91 4.82 14.33 1.66
CA ARG A 91 6.20 14.59 1.24
C ARG A 91 6.25 15.53 0.03
N GLN A 92 6.98 16.63 0.15
CA GLN A 92 7.08 17.67 -0.88
C GLN A 92 7.54 17.16 -2.25
N ARG A 93 8.47 16.18 -2.27
CA ARG A 93 8.98 15.55 -3.50
C ARG A 93 7.94 14.75 -4.31
N HIS A 94 6.74 14.51 -3.76
CA HIS A 94 5.69 13.72 -4.41
C HIS A 94 4.34 14.43 -4.30
N ARG A 95 4.24 15.60 -4.95
CA ARG A 95 3.10 16.51 -4.80
C ARG A 95 1.76 15.88 -5.17
N ASN A 96 1.75 15.03 -6.19
CA ASN A 96 0.54 14.47 -6.77
C ASN A 96 0.31 13.02 -6.36
N ARG A 97 0.90 12.60 -5.24
CA ARG A 97 0.78 11.23 -4.79
C ARG A 97 -0.63 10.95 -4.28
N GLY A 98 -1.24 9.92 -4.85
CA GLY A 98 -2.48 9.32 -4.37
C GLY A 98 -2.22 7.92 -3.81
N MET A 99 -2.93 7.54 -2.76
CA MET A 99 -2.97 6.18 -2.22
C MET A 99 -4.32 5.57 -2.52
N VAL A 100 -4.32 4.42 -3.21
CA VAL A 100 -5.54 3.70 -3.57
C VAL A 100 -5.79 2.61 -2.54
N CYS A 101 -7.01 2.58 -2.03
CA CYS A 101 -7.45 1.61 -1.03
C CYS A 101 -8.70 0.90 -1.54
N LYS A 102 -8.70 -0.42 -1.43
CA LYS A 102 -9.85 -1.28 -1.71
C LYS A 102 -10.65 -1.44 -0.43
N VAL A 103 -11.90 -1.00 -0.42
CA VAL A 103 -12.78 -1.12 0.74
C VAL A 103 -13.67 -2.35 0.58
N THR A 104 -13.72 -3.17 1.63
CA THR A 104 -14.58 -4.34 1.73
C THR A 104 -15.57 -4.15 2.87
N GLY A 105 -16.85 -4.38 2.61
CA GLY A 105 -17.90 -4.31 3.63
C GLY A 105 -18.75 -3.03 3.65
N SER A 106 -18.82 -2.27 2.54
CA SER A 106 -19.87 -1.27 2.34
C SER A 106 -21.22 -2.00 2.22
N GLN A 107 -21.93 -2.20 3.33
CA GLN A 107 -23.28 -2.78 3.31
C GLN A 107 -24.27 -1.73 2.79
N GLY A 108 -24.70 -1.98 1.56
CA GLY A 108 -25.77 -1.30 0.84
C GLY A 108 -25.92 -1.94 -0.55
N SER A 109 -26.74 -2.99 -0.67
CA SER A 109 -27.13 -3.66 -1.92
C SER A 109 -26.04 -4.44 -2.68
N GLY A 110 -25.99 -5.76 -2.44
CA GLY A 110 -25.28 -6.74 -3.28
C GLY A 110 -23.94 -7.22 -2.73
N LYS A 111 -23.77 -8.54 -2.65
CA LYS A 111 -22.66 -9.28 -2.01
C LYS A 111 -21.24 -9.06 -2.58
N ASP A 112 -21.00 -8.06 -3.44
CA ASP A 112 -19.69 -7.93 -4.12
C ASP A 112 -19.32 -6.50 -4.58
N GLN A 113 -19.89 -5.47 -3.96
CA GLN A 113 -19.49 -4.09 -4.27
C GLN A 113 -18.14 -3.77 -3.60
N VAL A 114 -17.08 -4.01 -4.37
CA VAL A 114 -15.74 -3.51 -4.07
C VAL A 114 -15.67 -2.04 -4.47
N GLU A 115 -15.52 -1.16 -3.48
CA GLU A 115 -15.30 0.25 -3.69
C GLU A 115 -13.80 0.57 -3.59
N TYR A 116 -13.33 1.52 -4.41
CA TYR A 116 -11.97 2.01 -4.34
C TYR A 116 -11.99 3.45 -3.84
N PHE A 117 -11.13 3.74 -2.86
CA PHE A 117 -10.94 5.07 -2.31
C PHE A 117 -9.56 5.56 -2.70
N LEU A 118 -9.47 6.81 -3.14
CA LEU A 118 -8.23 7.49 -3.44
C LEU A 118 -7.99 8.59 -2.41
N PHE A 119 -6.98 8.40 -1.58
CA PHE A 119 -6.50 9.40 -0.65
C PHE A 119 -5.42 10.25 -1.30
N TYR A 120 -5.55 11.56 -1.26
CA TYR A 120 -4.56 12.50 -1.80
C TYR A 120 -4.50 13.77 -0.95
N ARG A 121 -3.39 14.51 -1.11
CA ARG A 121 -3.26 15.81 -0.44
C ARG A 121 -3.95 16.90 -1.24
N ARG A 122 -4.68 17.79 -0.58
CA ARG A 122 -5.24 19.00 -1.16
C ARG A 122 -4.76 20.21 -0.38
N LEU A 123 -4.52 21.31 -1.09
CA LEU A 123 -4.28 22.60 -0.45
C LEU A 123 -5.63 23.26 -0.17
N ARG A 124 -5.90 23.54 1.10
CA ARG A 124 -7.07 24.34 1.48
C ARG A 124 -6.82 25.79 1.09
N THR A 125 -7.78 26.40 0.43
CA THR A 125 -7.68 27.75 -0.15
C THR A 125 -8.11 28.87 0.81
N ASP A 126 -8.35 28.54 2.07
CA ASP A 126 -8.76 29.50 3.10
C ASP A 126 -7.56 30.32 3.60
N LEU A 127 -7.85 31.35 4.42
CA LEU A 127 -6.90 32.34 5.00
C LEU A 127 -5.63 31.72 5.60
N ASN A 128 -5.66 30.45 6.02
CA ASN A 128 -4.50 29.66 6.39
C ASN A 128 -4.32 28.51 5.39
N ALA A 129 -3.39 28.67 4.44
CA ALA A 129 -3.08 27.68 3.43
C ALA A 129 -2.46 26.40 4.04
N VAL A 130 -3.31 25.52 4.55
CA VAL A 130 -2.93 24.24 5.16
C VAL A 130 -3.20 23.11 4.18
N PHE A 131 -2.28 22.14 4.13
CA PHE A 131 -2.51 20.91 3.39
C PHE A 131 -3.37 19.97 4.23
N GLU A 132 -4.43 19.47 3.62
CA GLU A 132 -5.33 18.49 4.21
C GLU A 132 -5.36 17.23 3.34
N ILE A 133 -5.86 16.14 3.91
CA ILE A 133 -5.99 14.87 3.21
C ILE A 133 -7.45 14.68 2.87
N GLU A 134 -7.72 14.54 1.58
CA GLU A 134 -9.04 14.20 1.07
C GLU A 134 -9.03 12.77 0.57
N SER A 135 -10.22 12.17 0.57
CA SER A 135 -10.50 10.91 -0.09
C SER A 135 -11.59 11.08 -1.12
N THR A 136 -11.51 10.31 -2.21
CA THR A 136 -12.56 10.26 -3.23
C THR A 136 -12.87 8.84 -3.59
N VAL A 137 -14.15 8.55 -3.79
CA VAL A 137 -14.59 7.25 -4.29
C VAL A 137 -14.29 7.17 -5.78
N ILE A 138 -13.64 6.09 -6.21
CA ILE A 138 -13.39 5.76 -7.61
C ILE A 138 -14.38 4.68 -8.03
N HIS A 139 -15.21 5.00 -9.01
CA HIS A 139 -16.08 4.03 -9.67
C HIS A 139 -15.39 3.47 -10.91
N LEU A 140 -15.30 2.15 -11.00
CA LEU A 140 -14.75 1.44 -12.17
C LEU A 140 -15.83 1.02 -13.17
N SER A 141 -17.05 1.52 -13.05
CA SER A 141 -18.19 1.26 -13.95
C SER A 141 -17.85 1.64 -15.38
N THR A 142 -17.33 2.85 -15.59
CA THR A 142 -16.94 3.35 -16.92
C THR A 142 -15.91 2.46 -17.59
N LYS A 143 -14.94 1.93 -16.83
CA LYS A 143 -13.99 0.95 -17.36
C LYS A 143 -14.71 -0.32 -17.82
N ARG A 144 -15.62 -0.86 -17.02
CA ARG A 144 -16.38 -2.08 -17.37
C ARG A 144 -17.23 -1.86 -18.62
N GLU A 145 -17.83 -0.68 -18.78
CA GLU A 145 -18.59 -0.32 -19.98
C GLU A 145 -17.69 -0.22 -21.23
N LEU A 146 -16.52 0.42 -21.10
CA LEU A 146 -15.54 0.50 -22.18
C LEU A 146 -15.02 -0.89 -22.56
N ASP A 147 -14.61 -1.69 -21.59
CA ASP A 147 -14.17 -3.08 -21.81
C ASP A 147 -15.29 -3.91 -22.47
N GLY A 148 -16.55 -3.71 -22.02
CA GLY A 148 -17.74 -4.34 -22.58
C GLY A 148 -18.02 -3.97 -24.03
N LYS A 149 -17.70 -2.73 -24.45
CA LYS A 149 -17.81 -2.27 -25.85
C LYS A 149 -16.63 -2.70 -26.72
N LEU A 150 -15.46 -2.94 -26.12
CA LEU A 150 -14.27 -3.41 -26.81
C LEU A 150 -14.30 -4.93 -27.09
N LEU A 151 -14.93 -5.72 -26.22
CA LEU A 151 -15.15 -7.15 -26.42
C LEU A 151 -15.82 -7.52 -27.76
N PRO A 152 -16.94 -6.90 -28.16
CA PRO A 152 -17.55 -7.15 -29.47
C PRO A 152 -16.76 -6.55 -30.64
N LEU A 153 -15.89 -5.56 -30.44
CA LEU A 153 -14.98 -5.09 -31.50
C LEU A 153 -13.79 -6.03 -31.70
N ALA A 154 -13.35 -6.72 -30.65
CA ALA A 154 -12.33 -7.76 -30.72
C ALA A 154 -12.90 -9.09 -31.28
N ALA A 155 -14.19 -9.37 -31.04
CA ALA A 155 -14.88 -10.57 -31.52
C ALA A 155 -15.64 -10.39 -32.86
N GLY A 156 -16.02 -9.16 -33.22
CA GLY A 156 -16.94 -8.82 -34.31
C GLY A 156 -16.35 -8.68 -35.70
N ASN A 157 -15.11 -9.13 -35.92
CA ASN A 157 -14.53 -9.29 -37.27
C ASN A 157 -14.57 -10.76 -37.76
N ARG A 158 -15.57 -11.53 -37.32
CA ARG A 158 -15.75 -12.95 -37.71
C ARG A 158 -17.11 -13.28 -38.33
N GLU A 159 -17.91 -12.30 -38.71
CA GLU A 159 -19.07 -12.54 -39.59
C GLU A 159 -18.80 -11.90 -40.96
N SER A 160 -18.68 -12.79 -41.94
CA SER A 160 -18.32 -12.58 -43.33
C SER A 160 -19.31 -11.71 -44.13
N PRO A 161 -18.85 -10.74 -44.93
CA PRO A 161 -19.47 -10.43 -46.21
C PRO A 161 -18.84 -11.29 -47.32
N PRO A 162 -19.58 -11.62 -48.40
CA PRO A 162 -19.04 -12.38 -49.53
C PRO A 162 -18.14 -11.46 -50.37
N MET A 163 -16.95 -11.99 -50.72
CA MET A 163 -16.07 -11.57 -51.83
C MET A 163 -15.92 -10.06 -52.10
N ASP A 164 -14.85 -9.45 -51.58
CA ASP A 164 -13.75 -8.91 -52.39
C ASP A 164 -12.70 -8.23 -51.47
N ASP A 165 -11.47 -8.20 -51.98
CA ASP A 165 -10.21 -7.66 -51.45
C ASP A 165 -10.17 -6.82 -50.15
N ALA A 166 -9.13 -7.15 -49.36
CA ALA A 166 -8.32 -6.29 -48.46
C ALA A 166 -8.52 -6.38 -46.92
N LEU A 167 -7.36 -6.55 -46.26
CA LEU A 167 -7.00 -6.29 -44.85
C LEU A 167 -7.34 -7.33 -43.77
N ALA A 168 -6.56 -8.42 -43.78
CA ALA A 168 -6.21 -9.15 -42.56
C ALA A 168 -5.62 -8.20 -41.48
N PRO A 169 -5.87 -8.42 -40.17
CA PRO A 169 -5.25 -7.62 -39.12
C PRO A 169 -3.74 -7.81 -39.21
N SER A 170 -3.04 -6.74 -39.59
CA SER A 170 -1.60 -6.78 -39.82
C SER A 170 -0.86 -7.41 -38.64
N THR A 171 0.17 -8.18 -38.92
CA THR A 171 1.12 -8.75 -37.94
C THR A 171 1.65 -7.71 -36.93
N ALA A 172 1.59 -6.41 -37.27
CA ALA A 172 1.95 -5.30 -36.42
C ALA A 172 1.05 -5.13 -35.19
N THR A 173 -0.27 -5.29 -35.30
CA THR A 173 -1.18 -5.12 -34.13
C THR A 173 -1.00 -6.24 -33.10
N ARG A 174 -0.80 -7.49 -33.55
CA ARG A 174 -0.41 -8.60 -32.66
C ARG A 174 0.96 -8.39 -32.00
N SER A 175 1.91 -7.76 -32.71
CA SER A 175 3.23 -7.45 -32.15
C SER A 175 3.17 -6.37 -31.07
N ILE A 176 2.30 -5.36 -31.23
CA ILE A 176 2.13 -4.25 -30.28
C ILE A 176 1.46 -4.73 -28.99
N GLU A 177 0.43 -5.57 -29.10
CA GLU A 177 -0.21 -6.21 -27.93
C GLU A 177 0.79 -7.07 -27.14
N TYR A 178 1.58 -7.89 -27.84
CA TYR A 178 2.63 -8.69 -27.21
C TYR A 178 3.69 -7.82 -26.51
N ILE A 179 4.07 -6.68 -27.10
CA ILE A 179 5.03 -5.74 -26.50
C ILE A 179 4.43 -5.05 -25.25
N LEU A 180 3.15 -4.68 -25.28
CA LEU A 180 2.46 -4.06 -24.13
C LEU A 180 2.32 -5.05 -22.97
N GLU A 181 1.95 -6.30 -23.26
CA GLU A 181 1.79 -7.34 -22.24
C GLU A 181 3.14 -7.74 -21.62
N LYS A 182 4.20 -7.84 -22.44
CA LYS A 182 5.58 -8.05 -21.97
C LYS A 182 6.08 -6.90 -21.09
N ASN A 183 5.79 -5.65 -21.45
CA ASN A 183 6.14 -4.48 -20.62
C ASN A 183 5.37 -4.45 -19.29
N LYS A 184 4.08 -4.81 -19.31
CA LYS A 184 3.26 -4.91 -18.10
C LYS A 184 3.78 -6.01 -17.18
N GLN A 185 4.09 -7.19 -17.70
CA GLN A 185 4.72 -8.28 -16.94
C GLN A 185 6.09 -7.86 -16.38
N GLN A 186 6.94 -7.19 -17.17
CA GLN A 186 8.22 -6.67 -16.67
C GLN A 186 8.07 -5.63 -15.56
N ARG A 187 7.06 -4.75 -15.62
CA ARG A 187 6.77 -3.80 -14.53
C ARG A 187 6.31 -4.50 -13.26
N ILE A 188 5.46 -5.52 -13.37
CA ILE A 188 5.01 -6.34 -12.23
C ILE A 188 6.20 -7.08 -11.61
N LEU A 189 7.07 -7.68 -12.42
CA LEU A 189 8.28 -8.36 -11.94
C LEU A 189 9.24 -7.39 -11.25
N ARG A 190 9.45 -6.19 -11.78
CA ARG A 190 10.29 -5.15 -11.15
C ARG A 190 9.69 -4.61 -9.85
N SER A 191 8.37 -4.47 -9.79
CA SER A 191 7.67 -4.08 -8.56
C SER A 191 7.79 -5.17 -7.48
N ASN A 192 7.64 -6.43 -7.88
CA ASN A 192 7.82 -7.58 -6.99
C ASN A 192 9.27 -7.73 -6.52
N SER A 193 10.27 -7.46 -7.37
CA SER A 193 11.69 -7.53 -6.96
C SER A 193 12.04 -6.43 -5.95
N LEU A 194 11.48 -5.23 -6.10
CA LEU A 194 11.68 -4.14 -5.12
C LEU A 194 11.04 -4.47 -3.77
N ASN A 195 9.81 -4.98 -3.77
CA ASN A 195 9.14 -5.43 -2.54
C ASN A 195 9.93 -6.57 -1.86
N GLN A 196 10.47 -7.50 -2.64
CA GLN A 196 11.31 -8.59 -2.14
C GLN A 196 12.62 -8.08 -1.52
N GLN A 197 13.29 -7.10 -2.15
CA GLN A 197 14.48 -6.48 -1.59
C GLN A 197 14.20 -5.69 -0.30
N VAL A 198 13.06 -5.01 -0.21
CA VAL A 198 12.64 -4.33 1.03
C VAL A 198 12.41 -5.35 2.14
N LEU A 199 11.72 -6.46 1.84
CA LEU A 199 11.47 -7.53 2.80
C LEU A 199 12.77 -8.17 3.32
N LEU A 200 13.71 -8.47 2.41
CA LEU A 200 15.02 -9.02 2.79
C LEU A 200 15.81 -8.05 3.67
N ASN A 201 15.75 -6.74 3.39
CA ASN A 201 16.42 -5.73 4.21
C ASN A 201 15.79 -5.60 5.59
N ASP A 202 14.46 -5.61 5.69
CA ASP A 202 13.77 -5.54 6.97
C ASP A 202 14.03 -6.80 7.81
N GLN A 203 14.04 -7.99 7.19
CA GLN A 203 14.43 -9.24 7.87
C GLN A 203 15.87 -9.21 8.34
N ARG A 204 16.79 -8.71 7.52
CA ARG A 204 18.20 -8.57 7.93
C ARG A 204 18.33 -7.62 9.12
N ARG A 205 17.59 -6.52 9.16
CA ARG A 205 17.57 -5.60 10.30
C ARG A 205 17.04 -6.26 11.57
N GLN A 206 15.93 -6.99 11.46
CA GLN A 206 15.35 -7.72 12.59
C GLN A 206 16.32 -8.79 13.11
N PHE A 207 16.93 -9.57 12.22
CA PHE A 207 17.96 -10.55 12.57
C PHE A 207 19.12 -9.90 13.30
N VAL A 208 19.69 -8.80 12.78
CA VAL A 208 20.82 -8.11 13.41
C VAL A 208 20.46 -7.58 14.80
N SER A 209 19.25 -7.04 14.96
CA SER A 209 18.76 -6.55 16.26
C SER A 209 18.63 -7.69 17.27
N LEU A 210 17.96 -8.79 16.89
CA LEU A 210 17.77 -9.96 17.76
C LEU A 210 19.10 -10.63 18.11
N LEU A 211 19.96 -10.84 17.11
CA LEU A 211 21.28 -11.40 17.29
C LEU A 211 22.11 -10.57 18.28
N SER A 212 22.09 -9.24 18.13
CA SER A 212 22.80 -8.34 19.05
C SER A 212 22.27 -8.46 20.46
N GLN A 213 20.95 -8.49 20.65
CA GLN A 213 20.33 -8.66 21.97
C GLN A 213 20.68 -10.01 22.60
N CYS A 214 20.61 -11.11 21.84
CA CYS A 214 20.97 -12.44 22.31
C CYS A 214 22.44 -12.52 22.73
N ILE A 215 23.37 -11.97 21.93
CA ILE A 215 24.80 -11.98 22.27
C ILE A 215 25.06 -11.14 23.51
N LEU A 216 24.53 -9.91 23.59
CA LEU A 216 24.74 -9.03 24.74
C LEU A 216 24.17 -9.63 26.03
N SER A 217 22.96 -10.21 25.95
CA SER A 217 22.34 -10.93 27.05
C SER A 217 23.18 -12.13 27.48
N GLY A 218 23.62 -12.96 26.53
CA GLY A 218 24.43 -14.15 26.78
C GLY A 218 25.80 -13.85 27.37
N LEU A 219 26.45 -12.75 26.98
CA LEU A 219 27.72 -12.28 27.57
C LEU A 219 27.52 -11.73 28.98
N ARG A 220 26.41 -11.02 29.23
CA ARG A 220 26.07 -10.49 30.56
C ARG A 220 25.76 -11.60 31.55
N LEU A 221 24.99 -12.61 31.14
CA LEU A 221 24.65 -13.76 31.98
C LEU A 221 25.87 -14.58 32.41
N ARG A 222 26.92 -14.59 31.58
CA ARG A 222 28.20 -15.28 31.86
C ARG A 222 29.19 -14.42 32.64
N GLY A 223 28.87 -13.18 32.98
CA GLY A 223 29.75 -12.29 33.73
C GLY A 223 31.06 -11.94 33.01
N VAL A 224 31.06 -11.91 31.66
CA VAL A 224 32.27 -11.67 30.89
C VAL A 224 32.80 -10.24 31.13
N PRO A 225 34.08 -10.06 31.49
CA PRO A 225 34.65 -8.74 31.74
C PRO A 225 34.70 -7.88 30.46
N GLN A 226 34.52 -6.57 30.63
CA GLN A 226 34.36 -5.60 29.54
C GLN A 226 35.54 -5.58 28.56
N THR A 227 36.73 -5.97 29.02
CA THR A 227 37.97 -6.06 28.23
C THR A 227 37.93 -7.14 27.14
N GLN A 228 37.19 -8.23 27.35
CA GLN A 228 37.04 -9.32 26.37
C GLN A 228 35.73 -9.25 25.58
N TYR A 229 34.82 -8.38 26.05
CA TYR A 229 33.45 -8.25 25.58
C TYR A 229 33.37 -7.92 24.08
N GLU A 230 34.19 -6.98 23.62
CA GLU A 230 34.19 -6.57 22.21
C GLU A 230 34.68 -7.68 21.27
N LYS A 231 35.70 -8.43 21.69
CA LYS A 231 36.29 -9.52 20.90
C LYS A 231 35.32 -10.69 20.78
N LEU A 232 34.73 -11.11 21.90
CA LEU A 232 33.72 -12.18 21.92
C LEU A 232 32.46 -11.77 21.17
N TYR A 233 31.97 -10.55 21.36
CA TYR A 233 30.83 -10.04 20.61
C TYR A 233 31.07 -10.12 19.10
N LYS A 234 32.19 -9.58 18.60
CA LYS A 234 32.53 -9.60 17.16
C LYS A 234 32.68 -11.02 16.62
N MET A 235 33.27 -11.93 17.40
CA MET A 235 33.48 -13.32 16.99
C MET A 235 32.15 -14.09 16.90
N THR A 236 31.32 -14.02 17.95
CA THR A 236 29.99 -14.64 17.98
C THR A 236 29.09 -14.06 16.91
N TYR A 237 29.11 -12.75 16.70
CA TYR A 237 28.32 -12.08 15.67
C TYR A 237 28.65 -12.60 14.27
N LYS A 238 29.94 -12.67 13.91
CA LYS A 238 30.37 -13.18 12.59
C LYS A 238 30.06 -14.66 12.41
N ALA A 239 30.24 -15.46 13.46
CA ALA A 239 29.93 -16.90 13.41
C ALA A 239 28.42 -17.15 13.26
N SER A 240 27.57 -16.39 13.95
CA SER A 240 26.12 -16.44 13.77
C SER A 240 25.68 -15.95 12.39
N GLU A 241 26.24 -14.85 11.87
CA GLU A 241 25.93 -14.38 10.50
C GLU A 241 26.31 -15.44 9.45
N PHE A 242 27.41 -16.16 9.68
CA PHE A 242 27.83 -17.27 8.82
C PHE A 242 26.89 -18.47 8.91
N ALA A 243 26.46 -18.86 10.11
CA ALA A 243 25.52 -19.98 10.30
C ALA A 243 24.21 -19.74 9.55
N PHE A 244 23.69 -18.51 9.60
CA PHE A 244 22.42 -18.13 8.98
C PHE A 244 22.55 -17.61 7.53
N ARG A 245 23.73 -17.73 6.90
CA ARG A 245 24.02 -17.12 5.58
C ARG A 245 23.07 -17.53 4.45
N ASN A 246 22.50 -18.73 4.52
CA ASN A 246 21.58 -19.25 3.51
C ASN A 246 20.15 -18.76 3.77
N GLU A 247 19.76 -18.70 5.03
CA GLU A 247 18.44 -18.26 5.48
C GLU A 247 18.28 -16.74 5.30
N LEU A 248 19.35 -15.96 5.49
CA LEU A 248 19.38 -14.52 5.21
C LEU A 248 19.21 -14.16 3.72
N LYS A 249 19.35 -15.13 2.81
CA LYS A 249 19.07 -14.95 1.37
C LYS A 249 17.64 -15.33 1.00
N GLN A 250 16.93 -16.00 1.89
CA GLN A 250 15.55 -16.40 1.71
C GLN A 250 14.61 -15.35 2.32
N THR A 251 13.38 -15.29 1.82
CA THR A 251 12.34 -14.38 2.32
C THR A 251 11.62 -14.90 3.57
N ASN A 252 12.08 -16.01 4.16
CA ASN A 252 11.47 -16.59 5.34
C ASN A 252 12.13 -16.03 6.61
N PRO A 253 11.34 -15.58 7.60
CA PRO A 253 11.91 -15.04 8.83
C PRO A 253 12.57 -16.16 9.65
N ILE A 254 13.78 -15.88 10.14
CA ILE A 254 14.50 -16.77 11.06
C ILE A 254 13.82 -16.69 12.41
N GLY A 255 13.47 -17.84 12.99
CA GLY A 255 12.86 -17.91 14.31
C GLY A 255 13.82 -17.42 15.40
N PHE A 256 13.29 -16.72 16.41
CA PHE A 256 14.06 -16.25 17.55
C PHE A 256 14.79 -17.42 18.26
N GLU A 257 14.09 -18.54 18.47
CA GLU A 257 14.64 -19.75 19.10
C GLU A 257 15.91 -20.25 18.38
N SER A 258 15.88 -20.30 17.04
CA SER A 258 17.04 -20.71 16.25
C SER A 258 18.25 -19.79 16.47
N ILE A 259 18.02 -18.47 16.51
CA ILE A 259 19.08 -17.49 16.77
C ILE A 259 19.63 -17.67 18.18
N GLN A 260 18.75 -17.84 19.17
CA GLN A 260 19.12 -18.04 20.56
C GLN A 260 19.97 -19.31 20.74
N ASP A 261 19.53 -20.45 20.20
CA ASP A 261 20.24 -21.73 20.28
C ASP A 261 21.62 -21.67 19.63
N CYS A 262 21.71 -20.98 18.47
CA CYS A 262 22.97 -20.77 17.78
C CYS A 262 23.93 -19.90 18.62
N VAL A 263 23.46 -18.77 19.15
CA VAL A 263 24.26 -17.88 20.00
C VAL A 263 24.70 -18.60 21.27
N GLU A 264 23.82 -19.39 21.90
CA GLU A 264 24.13 -20.15 23.10
C GLU A 264 25.20 -21.21 22.83
N THR A 265 25.12 -21.92 21.70
CA THR A 265 26.12 -22.89 21.26
C THR A 265 27.48 -22.24 21.02
N LEU A 266 27.51 -21.10 20.32
CA LEU A 266 28.73 -20.36 20.01
C LEU A 266 29.36 -19.74 21.26
N LEU A 267 28.54 -19.14 22.14
CA LEU A 267 29.04 -18.62 23.41
C LEU A 267 29.55 -19.75 24.29
N ARG A 268 28.85 -20.89 24.40
CA ARG A 268 29.37 -22.07 25.13
C ARG A 268 30.70 -22.56 24.56
N LEU A 269 30.91 -22.50 23.25
CA LEU A 269 32.17 -22.89 22.61
C LEU A 269 33.29 -21.86 22.89
N PHE A 270 33.00 -20.57 22.79
CA PHE A 270 33.99 -19.50 22.92
C PHE A 270 34.29 -19.10 24.37
N THR A 271 33.37 -19.35 25.29
CA THR A 271 33.53 -19.09 26.73
C THR A 271 33.74 -20.39 27.51
N LYS A 272 34.15 -21.47 26.85
CA LYS A 272 34.41 -22.75 27.51
C LYS A 272 35.62 -22.60 28.43
N THR A 273 35.35 -22.27 29.69
CA THR A 273 36.13 -22.68 30.87
C THR A 273 35.62 -24.03 31.33
#